data_AF-A0A2M7VD08-F1
#
_entry.id   AF-A0A2M7VD08-F1
#
_cell.length_a   1.000
_cell.length_b   1.000
_cell.length_c   1.000
_cell.angle_alpha   90.00
_cell.angle_beta   90.00
_cell.angle_gamma   90.00
#
_symmetry.space_group_name_H-M   'P 1'
#
loop_
_entity.id
_entity.type
_entity.pdbx_description
1 polymer ?
#
loop_
_entity_poly.entity_id
_entity_poly.type
_entity_poly.pdbx_seq_one_letter_code
_entity_poly.pdbx_strand_id
1 'polypeptide(L)' 'TGKTAIVTGGAQGIGFGITARLAEAGANVVIANRTKEEGEKAALDLT' A
#
# COMPACT_ATOMS: atom_id res chain seq x y z
N THR A 1 -13.39 -7.33 -4.12
CA THR A 1 -13.50 -5.88 -3.90
C THR A 1 -14.05 -5.61 -2.50
N GLY A 2 -13.73 -4.46 -1.90
CA GLY A 2 -14.29 -4.01 -0.61
C GLY A 2 -13.68 -4.62 0.66
N LYS A 3 -12.64 -5.46 0.55
CA LYS A 3 -11.90 -5.96 1.73
C LYS A 3 -10.82 -4.95 2.14
N THR A 4 -10.52 -4.86 3.42
CA THR A 4 -9.37 -4.10 3.94
C THR A 4 -8.14 -4.99 4.03
N ALA A 5 -7.01 -4.51 3.51
CA ALA A 5 -5.72 -5.20 3.61
C ALA A 5 -4.68 -4.28 4.28
N ILE A 6 -3.91 -4.83 5.22
CA ILE A 6 -2.80 -4.13 5.88
C ILE A 6 -1.50 -4.71 5.36
N VAL A 7 -0.63 -3.88 4.79
CA VAL A 7 0.64 -4.31 4.21
C VAL A 7 1.79 -3.68 5.00
N THR A 8 2.54 -4.51 5.72
CA THR A 8 3.78 -4.08 6.40
C THR A 8 4.92 -3.98 5.40
N GLY A 9 5.73 -2.92 5.48
CA GLY A 9 6.75 -2.64 4.45
C GLY A 9 6.14 -2.26 3.09
N GLY A 10 4.87 -1.86 3.05
CA GLY A 10 4.09 -1.64 1.83
C GLY A 10 4.51 -0.44 1.00
N ALA A 11 5.46 0.38 1.46
CA ALA A 11 5.89 1.58 0.75
C ALA A 11 6.98 1.35 -0.32
N GLN A 12 7.65 0.18 -0.33
CA GLN A 12 8.79 -0.05 -1.22
C GLN A 12 8.94 -1.51 -1.64
N GLY A 13 9.72 -1.72 -2.71
CA GLY A 13 10.10 -3.05 -3.20
C GLY A 13 8.89 -3.97 -3.43
N ILE A 14 8.98 -5.21 -2.91
CA ILE A 14 7.90 -6.20 -3.03
C ILE A 14 6.62 -5.74 -2.34
N GLY A 15 6.75 -5.08 -1.18
CA GLY A 15 5.61 -4.57 -0.43
C GLY A 15 4.79 -3.58 -1.25
N PHE A 16 5.44 -2.67 -1.96
CA PHE A 16 4.77 -1.73 -2.87
C PHE A 16 4.03 -2.44 -4.00
N GLY A 17 4.66 -3.44 -4.64
CA GLY A 17 4.01 -4.24 -5.67
C GLY A 17 2.76 -4.97 -5.18
N ILE A 18 2.79 -5.48 -3.94
CA ILE A 18 1.62 -6.12 -3.30
C ILE A 18 0.53 -5.09 -3.04
N THR A 19 0.87 -3.94 -2.45
CA THR A 19 -0.06 -2.82 -2.21
C THR A 19 -0.77 -2.40 -3.49
N ALA A 20 -0.03 -2.25 -4.60
CA ALA A 20 -0.57 -1.89 -5.91
C ALA A 20 -1.58 -2.92 -6.44
N ARG A 21 -1.22 -4.20 -6.42
CA ARG A 21 -2.11 -5.27 -6.91
C ARG A 21 -3.38 -5.39 -6.05
N LEU A 22 -3.29 -5.17 -4.75
CA LEU A 22 -4.44 -5.18 -3.85
C LEU A 22 -5.37 -3.98 -4.12
N ALA A 23 -4.81 -2.80 -4.30
CA ALA A 23 -5.57 -1.60 -4.64
C ALA A 23 -6.29 -1.76 -5.99
N GLU A 24 -5.60 -2.26 -7.03
CA GLU A 24 -6.19 -2.57 -8.34
C GLU A 24 -7.31 -3.62 -8.28
N ALA A 25 -7.20 -4.59 -7.36
CA ALA A 25 -8.25 -5.56 -7.09
C ALA A 25 -9.46 -4.98 -6.31
N GLY A 26 -9.44 -3.67 -6.02
CA GLY A 26 -10.47 -2.93 -5.32
C GLY A 26 -10.50 -3.20 -3.82
N ALA A 27 -9.34 -3.48 -3.21
CA ALA A 27 -9.20 -3.50 -1.76
C ALA A 27 -8.98 -2.08 -1.21
N ASN A 28 -9.43 -1.85 0.03
CA ASN A 28 -8.99 -0.71 0.82
C ASN A 28 -7.64 -1.07 1.46
N VAL A 29 -6.56 -0.38 1.10
CA VAL A 29 -5.20 -0.78 1.51
C VAL A 29 -4.61 0.19 2.53
N VAL A 30 -4.06 -0.35 3.61
CA VAL A 30 -3.31 0.39 4.62
C VAL A 30 -1.83 0.05 4.50
N ILE A 31 -0.99 1.06 4.26
CA ILE A 31 0.47 0.91 4.22
C ILE A 31 1.03 1.12 5.63
N ALA A 32 1.59 0.06 6.21
CA ALA A 32 2.27 0.11 7.51
C ALA A 32 3.79 0.15 7.29
N ASN A 33 4.38 1.34 7.41
CA ASN A 33 5.82 1.56 7.28
C ASN A 33 6.38 2.25 8.52
N ARG A 34 7.69 2.07 8.76
CA ARG A 34 8.39 2.73 9.87
C ARG A 34 8.53 4.24 9.63
N THR A 35 8.81 4.64 8.40
CA THR A 35 8.93 6.04 7.98
C THR A 35 7.59 6.50 7.41
N LYS A 36 7.02 7.57 7.97
CA LYS A 36 5.69 8.06 7.57
C LYS A 36 5.71 8.61 6.15
N GLU A 37 6.73 9.38 5.82
CA GLU A 37 6.90 10.06 4.54
C GLU A 37 6.99 9.07 3.37
N GLU A 38 7.65 7.93 3.57
CA GLU A 38 7.68 6.84 2.58
C GLU A 38 6.29 6.26 2.33
N GLY A 39 5.52 6.03 3.41
CA GLY A 39 4.16 5.51 3.31
C GLY A 39 3.20 6.49 2.63
N GLU A 40 3.30 7.78 2.94
CA GLU A 40 2.52 8.84 2.31
C GLU A 40 2.85 8.98 0.82
N LYS A 41 4.14 8.96 0.47
CA LYS A 41 4.56 8.98 -0.94
C LYS A 41 4.02 7.77 -1.69
N ALA A 42 4.17 6.57 -1.15
CA ALA A 42 3.66 5.36 -1.78
C ALA A 42 2.13 5.39 -1.95
N ALA A 43 1.38 5.96 -1.00
CA ALA A 43 -0.06 6.13 -1.13
C ALA A 43 -0.45 7.09 -2.27
N LEU A 44 0.31 8.16 -2.47
CA LEU A 44 0.12 9.11 -3.58
C LEU A 44 0.44 8.47 -4.95
N ASP A 45 1.47 7.62 -5.00
CA ASP A 45 1.87 6.91 -6.23
C ASP A 45 0.87 5.82 -6.65
N LEU A 46 -0.12 5.49 -5.80
CA LEU A 46 -1.16 4.48 -6.03
C LEU A 46 -2.52 5.06 -6.47
N THR A 47 -2.64 6.39 -6.50
CA THR A 47 -3.84 7.12 -6.99
C THR A 47 -3.77 7.35 -8.50
#